data_AF-A0A4Y2RE69-F1
#
_entry.id   AF-A0A4Y2RE69-F1
#
_cell.length_a   1.000
_cell.length_b   1.000
_cell.length_c   1.000
_cell.angle_alpha   90.00
_cell.angle_beta   90.00
_cell.angle_gamma   90.00
#
_symmetry.space_group_name_H-M   'P 1'
#
loop_
_entity.id
_entity.type
_entity.pdbx_description
1 polymer ?
#
loop_
_entity_poly.entity_id
_entity_poly.type
_entity_poly.pdbx_seq_one_letter_code
_entity_poly.pdbx_strand_id
1 'polypeptide(L)'
;MEMFRTVPELENLFDFYRAELKNVMVRDDYRELIELSIVFLGGDAEKKFKIRPPCAMHQDRWMARAIYSLTLSLFSSQLKLNTKDTEALLDICLFIVTTYVKPWLQCILAVKASYKDLCFLKSLKAYEKVNESISKAALQKFSQQLWYLTDRIAVLALFDDDVDEETKLKMVANLHREIFSTHEKRYIPSKDELCGSLYGEFDTLIL
;
A
#
# COMPACT_ATOMS: atom_id res chain seq x y z
N MET A 1 -10.67 16.84 -2.11
CA MET A 1 -9.29 16.89 -1.58
C MET A 1 -9.31 16.97 -0.05
N GLU A 2 -10.16 16.18 0.62
CA GLU A 2 -10.33 16.18 2.09
C GLU A 2 -9.56 15.03 2.77
N MET A 3 -8.57 14.48 2.07
CA MET A 3 -7.90 13.25 2.49
C MET A 3 -6.70 13.48 3.42
N PHE A 4 -6.08 14.65 3.31
CA PHE A 4 -5.09 15.10 4.28
C PHE A 4 -5.87 15.77 5.40
N ARG A 5 -6.11 15.03 6.48
CA ARG A 5 -6.79 15.59 7.65
C ARG A 5 -5.95 16.71 8.27
N THR A 6 -4.65 16.73 7.97
CA THR A 6 -3.71 17.76 8.35
C THR A 6 -2.61 17.93 7.28
N VAL A 7 -2.12 19.16 7.05
CA VAL A 7 -0.96 19.46 6.17
C VAL A 7 0.27 18.55 6.43
N PRO A 8 0.61 18.19 7.69
CA PRO A 8 1.69 17.26 8.00
C PRO A 8 1.61 15.88 7.35
N GLU A 9 0.41 15.32 7.17
CA GLU A 9 0.25 13.99 6.55
C GLU A 9 0.68 14.01 5.07
N LEU A 10 0.38 15.11 4.37
CA LEU A 10 0.79 15.31 2.99
C LEU A 10 2.29 15.53 2.87
N GLU A 11 2.86 16.36 3.75
CA GLU A 11 4.32 16.61 3.76
C GLU A 11 5.10 15.34 4.06
N ASN A 12 4.66 14.54 5.04
CA ASN A 12 5.27 13.23 5.34
C ASN A 12 5.22 12.28 4.13
N LEU A 13 4.15 12.36 3.32
CA LEU A 13 4.02 11.55 2.11
C LEU A 13 4.96 12.05 0.99
N PHE A 14 5.09 13.37 0.82
CA PHE A 14 6.04 13.93 -0.12
C PHE A 14 7.48 13.62 0.27
N ASP A 15 7.83 13.74 1.55
CA ASP A 15 9.17 13.43 2.05
C ASP A 15 9.53 11.96 1.81
N PHE A 16 8.56 11.05 2.02
CA PHE A 16 8.70 9.66 1.65
C PHE A 16 9.00 9.49 0.15
N TYR A 17 8.20 10.09 -0.74
CA TYR A 17 8.42 9.97 -2.19
C TYR A 17 9.75 10.57 -2.67
N ARG A 18 10.14 11.72 -2.12
CA ARG A 18 11.43 12.34 -2.42
C ARG A 18 12.61 11.48 -1.92
N ALA A 19 12.48 10.85 -0.77
CA ALA A 19 13.48 9.92 -0.26
C ALA A 19 13.64 8.70 -1.18
N GLU A 20 12.54 8.11 -1.64
CA GLU A 20 12.56 6.99 -2.58
C GLU A 20 13.22 7.38 -3.92
N LEU A 21 12.95 8.59 -4.46
CA LEU A 21 13.57 9.04 -5.72
C LEU A 21 15.10 9.17 -5.67
N LYS A 22 15.66 9.40 -4.48
CA LYS A 22 17.11 9.50 -4.24
C LYS A 22 17.79 8.14 -4.22
N ASN A 23 17.03 7.05 -4.12
CA ASN A 23 17.59 5.70 -4.14
C ASN A 23 18.12 5.37 -5.56
N VAL A 24 19.42 5.07 -5.63
CA VAL A 24 20.18 4.89 -6.88
C VAL A 24 19.67 3.71 -7.70
N MET A 25 19.08 2.70 -7.04
CA MET A 25 18.66 1.44 -7.67
C MET A 25 17.17 1.40 -8.05
N VAL A 26 16.46 2.54 -8.03
CA VAL A 26 15.04 2.58 -8.40
C VAL A 26 14.88 2.34 -9.90
N ARG A 27 14.19 1.24 -10.23
CA ARG A 27 13.81 0.89 -11.60
C ARG A 27 12.91 1.98 -12.20
N ASP A 28 13.05 2.18 -13.50
CA ASP A 28 12.49 3.31 -14.22
C ASP A 28 10.97 3.50 -14.12
N ASP A 29 10.20 2.42 -14.10
CA ASP A 29 8.74 2.44 -13.97
C ASP A 29 8.28 2.82 -12.55
N TYR A 30 9.02 2.40 -11.52
CA TYR A 30 8.80 2.88 -10.15
C TYR A 30 9.11 4.38 -10.02
N ARG A 31 10.19 4.85 -10.67
CA ARG A 31 10.50 6.29 -10.73
C ARG A 31 9.35 7.07 -11.34
N GLU A 32 8.84 6.62 -12.48
CA GLU A 32 7.71 7.25 -13.17
C GLU A 32 6.45 7.26 -12.29
N LEU A 33 6.13 6.15 -11.62
CA LEU A 33 5.01 6.07 -10.68
C LEU A 33 5.15 7.08 -9.52
N ILE A 34 6.35 7.21 -8.94
CA ILE A 34 6.61 8.14 -7.83
C ILE A 34 6.50 9.59 -8.31
N GLU A 35 7.12 9.93 -9.45
CA GLU A 35 7.06 11.27 -10.04
C GLU A 35 5.61 11.66 -10.37
N LEU A 36 4.83 10.75 -10.98
CA LEU A 36 3.41 10.94 -11.24
C LEU A 36 2.60 11.14 -9.95
N SER A 37 2.93 10.39 -8.89
CA SER A 37 2.26 10.52 -7.60
C SER A 37 2.50 11.91 -6.98
N ILE A 38 3.73 12.42 -7.05
CA ILE A 38 4.07 13.77 -6.57
C ILE A 38 3.30 14.83 -7.37
N VAL A 39 3.33 14.76 -8.70
CA VAL A 39 2.67 15.72 -9.59
C VAL A 39 1.15 15.70 -9.38
N PHE A 40 0.55 14.51 -9.28
CA PHE A 40 -0.90 14.37 -9.04
C PHE A 40 -1.33 14.99 -7.71
N LEU A 41 -0.49 14.91 -6.67
CA LEU A 41 -0.74 15.53 -5.37
C LEU A 41 -0.46 17.05 -5.36
N GLY A 42 -0.03 17.64 -6.49
CA GLY A 42 0.26 19.06 -6.62
C GLY A 42 1.67 19.46 -6.16
N GLY A 43 2.57 18.49 -5.94
CA GLY A 43 3.97 18.76 -5.61
C GLY A 43 4.81 19.06 -6.85
N ASP A 44 5.93 19.75 -6.67
CA ASP A 44 6.92 19.97 -7.73
C ASP A 44 7.80 18.72 -7.89
N ALA A 45 7.99 18.28 -9.14
CA ALA A 45 8.92 17.22 -9.45
C ALA A 45 10.31 17.82 -9.66
N GLU A 46 11.32 17.38 -8.90
CA GLU A 46 12.69 17.94 -8.90
C GLU A 46 13.40 17.92 -10.29
N LYS A 47 12.80 17.32 -11.32
CA LYS A 47 13.33 17.18 -12.68
C LYS A 47 12.30 17.66 -13.70
N LYS A 48 12.78 17.96 -14.93
CA LYS A 48 11.92 18.06 -16.13
C LYS A 48 11.19 16.74 -16.33
N PHE A 49 10.01 16.63 -15.73
CA PHE A 49 9.15 15.46 -15.79
C PHE A 49 8.81 15.16 -17.25
N LYS A 50 9.16 13.95 -17.70
CA LYS A 50 8.85 13.47 -19.05
C LYS A 50 7.90 12.31 -18.93
N ILE A 51 6.65 12.54 -19.33
CA ILE A 51 5.65 11.48 -19.42
C ILE A 51 6.04 10.55 -20.57
N ARG A 52 6.15 9.25 -20.28
CA ARG A 52 6.46 8.25 -21.29
C ARG A 52 5.16 7.77 -21.95
N PRO A 53 5.21 7.30 -23.20
CA PRO A 53 4.06 6.66 -23.82
C PRO A 53 3.60 5.46 -22.97
N PRO A 54 2.29 5.20 -22.86
CA PRO A 54 1.77 4.05 -22.13
C PRO A 54 2.41 2.75 -22.61
N CYS A 55 2.98 1.99 -21.69
CA CYS A 55 3.53 0.66 -21.97
C CYS A 55 2.40 -0.37 -22.14
N ALA A 56 2.72 -1.56 -22.66
CA ALA A 56 1.76 -2.65 -22.85
C ALA A 56 1.04 -3.01 -21.53
N MET A 57 -0.28 -2.84 -21.51
CA MET A 57 -1.14 -3.14 -20.37
C MET A 57 -1.53 -4.62 -20.36
N HIS A 58 -0.72 -5.47 -19.72
CA HIS A 58 -1.10 -6.84 -19.39
C HIS A 58 -1.95 -6.88 -18.09
N GLN A 59 -2.81 -7.89 -17.95
CA GLN A 59 -3.75 -8.00 -16.82
C GLN A 59 -3.03 -7.98 -15.45
N ASP A 60 -1.86 -8.62 -15.35
CA ASP A 60 -1.14 -8.81 -14.09
C ASP A 60 -0.20 -7.64 -13.71
N ARG A 61 -0.15 -6.59 -14.54
CA ARG A 61 0.75 -5.45 -14.33
C ARG A 61 0.01 -4.26 -13.74
N TRP A 62 -0.33 -4.36 -12.44
CA TRP A 62 -1.06 -3.30 -11.73
C TRP A 62 -0.36 -1.93 -11.85
N MET A 63 0.98 -1.89 -11.84
CA MET A 63 1.76 -0.65 -11.94
C MET A 63 1.52 0.08 -13.27
N ALA A 64 1.42 -0.67 -14.38
CA ALA A 64 1.09 -0.07 -15.67
C ALA A 64 -0.30 0.55 -15.66
N ARG A 65 -1.27 -0.06 -14.96
CA ARG A 65 -2.61 0.52 -14.75
C ARG A 65 -2.55 1.77 -13.88
N ALA A 66 -1.75 1.76 -12.83
CA ALA A 66 -1.58 2.92 -11.94
C ALA A 66 -0.97 4.12 -12.68
N ILE A 67 0.14 3.91 -13.41
CA ILE A 67 0.78 4.93 -14.25
C ILE A 67 -0.22 5.46 -15.29
N TYR A 68 -0.95 4.56 -15.95
CA TYR A 68 -1.96 4.94 -16.93
C TYR A 68 -3.08 5.78 -16.32
N SER A 69 -3.66 5.35 -15.19
CA SER A 69 -4.72 6.10 -14.50
C SER A 69 -4.24 7.49 -14.07
N LEU A 70 -3.04 7.62 -13.52
CA LEU A 70 -2.45 8.90 -13.14
C LEU A 70 -2.20 9.80 -14.34
N THR A 71 -1.67 9.25 -15.43
CA THR A 71 -1.46 10.00 -16.66
C THR A 71 -2.80 10.47 -17.24
N LEU A 72 -3.81 9.59 -17.25
CA LEU A 72 -5.15 9.88 -17.74
C LEU A 72 -5.81 11.01 -16.93
N SER A 73 -5.62 11.03 -15.60
CA SER A 73 -6.18 12.08 -14.75
C SER A 73 -5.49 13.42 -14.96
N LEU A 74 -4.16 13.44 -15.14
CA LEU A 74 -3.40 14.66 -15.45
C LEU A 74 -3.79 15.26 -16.81
N PHE A 75 -4.15 14.44 -17.79
CA PHE A 75 -4.62 14.89 -19.11
C PHE A 75 -6.14 14.91 -19.26
N SER A 76 -6.89 14.77 -18.16
CA SER A 76 -8.36 14.69 -18.18
C SER A 76 -9.02 15.85 -18.94
N SER A 77 -8.45 17.05 -18.91
CA SER A 77 -8.96 18.22 -19.64
C SER A 77 -8.87 18.10 -21.17
N GLN A 78 -7.95 17.28 -21.68
CA GLN A 78 -7.78 17.02 -23.11
C GLN A 78 -8.66 15.84 -23.58
N LEU A 79 -9.19 15.07 -22.62
CA LEU A 79 -10.00 13.89 -22.87
C LEU A 79 -11.48 14.24 -22.75
N LYS A 80 -12.31 13.70 -23.64
CA LYS A 80 -13.77 13.88 -23.58
C LYS A 80 -14.39 12.89 -22.60
N LEU A 81 -13.94 12.91 -21.34
CA LEU A 81 -14.51 12.08 -20.28
C LEU A 81 -15.81 12.72 -19.77
N ASN A 82 -16.79 11.89 -19.43
CA ASN A 82 -17.95 12.38 -18.71
C ASN A 82 -17.58 12.66 -17.23
N THR A 83 -18.44 13.38 -16.52
CA THR A 83 -18.20 13.77 -15.13
C THR A 83 -18.04 12.56 -14.20
N LYS A 84 -18.88 11.53 -14.37
CA LYS A 84 -18.86 10.32 -13.54
C LYS A 84 -17.54 9.54 -13.69
N ASP A 85 -17.07 9.38 -14.92
CA ASP A 85 -15.81 8.67 -15.21
C ASP A 85 -14.61 9.46 -14.70
N THR A 86 -14.68 10.79 -14.76
CA THR A 86 -13.63 11.68 -14.21
C THR A 86 -13.56 11.55 -12.69
N GLU A 87 -14.70 11.59 -12.01
CA GLU A 87 -14.79 11.42 -10.54
C GLU A 87 -14.26 10.04 -10.13
N ALA A 88 -14.71 8.96 -10.77
CA ALA A 88 -14.26 7.61 -10.49
C ALA A 88 -12.74 7.42 -10.75
N LEU A 89 -12.21 8.06 -11.80
CA LEU A 89 -10.78 8.07 -12.09
C LEU A 89 -9.99 8.78 -10.98
N LEU A 90 -10.47 9.92 -10.52
CA LEU A 90 -9.83 10.68 -9.43
C LEU A 90 -9.84 9.90 -8.12
N ASP A 91 -10.94 9.22 -7.79
CA ASP A 91 -11.04 8.37 -6.60
C ASP A 91 -10.00 7.23 -6.62
N ILE A 92 -9.83 6.57 -7.76
CA ILE A 92 -8.82 5.52 -7.94
C ILE A 92 -7.42 6.10 -7.87
N CYS A 93 -7.14 7.23 -8.54
CA CYS A 93 -5.84 7.87 -8.49
C CYS A 93 -5.47 8.28 -7.06
N LEU A 94 -6.43 8.86 -6.34
CA LEU A 94 -6.25 9.25 -4.94
C LEU A 94 -5.92 8.03 -4.06
N PHE A 95 -6.65 6.93 -4.22
CA PHE A 95 -6.36 5.69 -3.50
C PHE A 95 -4.95 5.17 -3.79
N ILE A 96 -4.55 5.16 -5.07
CA ILE A 96 -3.23 4.71 -5.50
C ILE A 96 -2.13 5.53 -4.81
N VAL A 97 -2.16 6.85 -4.97
CA VAL A 97 -1.05 7.73 -4.53
C VAL A 97 -0.98 7.92 -3.03
N THR A 98 -2.07 7.69 -2.29
CA THR A 98 -2.07 7.92 -0.84
C THR A 98 -1.94 6.64 -0.04
N THR A 99 -2.49 5.53 -0.55
CA THR A 99 -2.65 4.29 0.22
C THR A 99 -1.86 3.13 -0.37
N TYR A 100 -1.75 3.02 -1.70
CA TYR A 100 -1.21 1.82 -2.35
C TYR A 100 0.29 1.88 -2.68
N VAL A 101 0.78 3.02 -3.19
CA VAL A 101 2.17 3.13 -3.68
C VAL A 101 3.19 2.94 -2.55
N LYS A 102 2.96 3.57 -1.39
CA LYS A 102 3.87 3.49 -0.24
C LYS A 102 4.15 2.04 0.23
N PRO A 103 3.16 1.24 0.62
CA PRO A 103 3.41 -0.14 1.05
C PRO A 103 4.00 -1.00 -0.08
N TRP A 104 3.63 -0.73 -1.34
CA TRP A 104 4.21 -1.44 -2.49
C TRP A 104 5.73 -1.19 -2.65
N LEU A 105 6.19 0.03 -2.44
CA LEU A 105 7.62 0.34 -2.49
C LEU A 105 8.39 -0.34 -1.35
N GLN A 106 7.77 -0.42 -0.17
CA GLN A 106 8.42 -0.95 1.03
C GLN A 106 8.45 -2.49 1.06
N CYS A 107 7.48 -3.19 0.46
CA CYS A 107 7.42 -4.66 0.47
C CYS A 107 8.40 -5.34 -0.51
N ILE A 108 9.20 -4.57 -1.27
CA ILE A 108 10.29 -5.11 -2.08
C ILE A 108 11.34 -5.81 -1.21
N LEU A 109 11.51 -5.34 0.04
CA LEU A 109 12.38 -5.99 1.01
C LEU A 109 11.61 -7.08 1.76
N ALA A 110 12.06 -8.33 1.63
CA ALA A 110 11.40 -9.49 2.22
C ALA A 110 11.23 -9.38 3.75
N VAL A 111 12.20 -8.78 4.46
CA VAL A 111 12.13 -8.56 5.91
C VAL A 111 11.01 -7.58 6.30
N LYS A 112 10.65 -6.66 5.39
CA LYS A 112 9.60 -5.66 5.62
C LYS A 112 8.23 -6.15 5.20
N ALA A 113 8.15 -7.06 4.23
CA ALA A 113 6.90 -7.47 3.58
C ALA A 113 5.79 -7.77 4.60
N SER A 114 5.96 -8.77 5.47
CA SER A 114 4.93 -9.20 6.42
C SER A 114 4.37 -8.06 7.29
N TYR A 115 5.25 -7.22 7.86
CA TYR A 115 4.80 -6.07 8.65
C TYR A 115 4.09 -5.02 7.80
N LYS A 116 4.60 -4.72 6.59
CA LYS A 116 3.97 -3.75 5.68
C LYS A 116 2.63 -4.20 5.15
N ASP A 117 2.43 -5.50 4.88
CA ASP A 117 1.13 -6.05 4.52
C ASP A 117 0.09 -5.82 5.64
N LEU A 118 0.49 -5.99 6.91
CA LEU A 118 -0.37 -5.70 8.06
C LEU A 118 -0.64 -4.19 8.21
N CYS A 119 0.37 -3.34 8.06
CA CYS A 119 0.19 -1.90 8.03
C CYS A 119 -0.78 -1.48 6.92
N PHE A 120 -0.67 -2.10 5.74
CA PHE A 120 -1.54 -1.80 4.62
C PHE A 120 -3.00 -2.19 4.90
N LEU A 121 -3.28 -3.33 5.53
CA LEU A 121 -4.64 -3.66 6.00
C LEU A 121 -5.22 -2.57 6.92
N LYS A 122 -4.41 -2.07 7.86
CA LYS A 122 -4.81 -0.97 8.76
C LYS A 122 -5.11 0.31 7.97
N SER A 123 -4.26 0.66 7.00
CA SER A 123 -4.47 1.81 6.13
C SER A 123 -5.72 1.66 5.27
N LEU A 124 -5.99 0.48 4.72
CA LEU A 124 -7.21 0.20 3.97
C LEU A 124 -8.47 0.39 4.82
N LYS A 125 -8.48 -0.11 6.07
CA LYS A 125 -9.59 0.09 7.00
C LYS A 125 -9.78 1.56 7.37
N ALA A 126 -8.69 2.31 7.57
CA ALA A 126 -8.77 3.75 7.80
C ALA A 126 -9.33 4.51 6.58
N TYR A 127 -8.99 4.05 5.37
CA TYR A 127 -9.48 4.60 4.10
C TYR A 127 -10.98 4.40 3.87
N GLU A 128 -11.64 3.53 4.64
CA GLU A 128 -13.11 3.36 4.60
C GLU A 128 -13.84 4.69 4.86
N LYS A 129 -13.23 5.59 5.64
CA LYS A 129 -13.76 6.94 5.92
C LYS A 129 -13.68 7.90 4.72
N VAL A 130 -12.86 7.57 3.71
CA VAL A 130 -12.66 8.37 2.50
C VAL A 130 -13.50 7.81 1.37
N ASN A 131 -13.35 6.52 1.08
CA ASN A 131 -14.13 5.82 0.07
C ASN A 131 -14.33 4.37 0.50
N GLU A 132 -15.51 4.11 1.07
CA GLU A 132 -15.92 2.80 1.59
C GLU A 132 -15.88 1.71 0.51
N SER A 133 -16.34 2.03 -0.70
CA SER A 133 -16.40 1.07 -1.81
C SER A 133 -15.00 0.58 -2.22
N ILE A 134 -14.08 1.52 -2.45
CA ILE A 134 -12.69 1.20 -2.82
C ILE A 134 -11.99 0.47 -1.67
N SER A 135 -12.15 0.94 -0.44
CA SER A 135 -11.57 0.30 0.75
C SER A 135 -12.03 -1.16 0.88
N LYS A 136 -13.33 -1.43 0.82
CA LYS A 136 -13.88 -2.79 0.94
C LYS A 136 -13.43 -3.69 -0.20
N ALA A 137 -13.43 -3.20 -1.43
CA ALA A 137 -12.95 -3.95 -2.59
C ALA A 137 -11.47 -4.30 -2.47
N ALA A 138 -10.65 -3.35 -2.03
CA ALA A 138 -9.21 -3.55 -1.80
C ALA A 138 -8.95 -4.52 -0.64
N LEU A 139 -9.64 -4.36 0.50
CA LEU A 139 -9.55 -5.27 1.65
C LEU A 139 -9.88 -6.71 1.25
N GLN A 140 -11.00 -6.89 0.54
CA GLN A 140 -11.43 -8.21 0.09
C GLN A 140 -10.38 -8.86 -0.82
N LYS A 141 -9.84 -8.10 -1.79
CA LYS A 141 -8.84 -8.62 -2.71
C LYS A 141 -7.50 -8.89 -2.05
N PHE A 142 -7.04 -7.98 -1.20
CA PHE A 142 -5.76 -8.12 -0.52
C PHE A 142 -5.77 -9.27 0.48
N SER A 143 -6.88 -9.46 1.21
CA SER A 143 -7.05 -10.60 2.14
C SER A 143 -6.87 -11.97 1.45
N GLN A 144 -7.24 -12.08 0.17
CA GLN A 144 -7.05 -13.30 -0.61
C GLN A 144 -5.58 -13.53 -1.03
N GLN A 145 -4.76 -12.48 -1.01
CA GLN A 145 -3.34 -12.52 -1.38
C GLN A 145 -2.42 -12.81 -0.18
N LEU A 146 -2.94 -12.82 1.05
CA LEU A 146 -2.17 -13.06 2.28
C LEU A 146 -1.91 -14.54 2.56
N TRP A 147 -2.17 -15.43 1.60
CA TRP A 147 -1.96 -16.87 1.72
C TRP A 147 -0.50 -17.26 2.03
N TYR A 148 0.45 -16.39 1.68
CA TYR A 148 1.87 -16.60 1.92
C TYR A 148 2.27 -16.17 3.35
N LEU A 149 1.45 -15.38 4.05
CA LEU A 149 1.75 -14.92 5.39
C LEU A 149 1.54 -16.09 6.37
N THR A 150 2.66 -16.67 6.79
CA THR A 150 2.74 -17.80 7.72
C THR A 150 3.65 -17.39 8.87
N ASP A 151 3.58 -18.10 10.01
CA ASP A 151 4.42 -17.81 11.18
C ASP A 151 5.92 -17.78 10.83
N ARG A 152 6.37 -18.67 9.92
CA ARG A 152 7.76 -18.72 9.45
C ARG A 152 8.18 -17.45 8.70
N ILE A 153 7.29 -16.89 7.88
CA ILE A 153 7.56 -15.66 7.12
C ILE A 153 7.39 -14.44 8.02
N ALA A 154 6.45 -14.48 8.96
CA ALA A 154 6.25 -13.43 9.95
C ALA A 154 7.51 -13.21 10.80
N VAL A 155 8.25 -14.27 11.15
CA VAL A 155 9.53 -14.17 11.87
C VAL A 155 10.56 -13.28 11.17
N LEU A 156 10.50 -13.11 9.84
CA LEU A 156 11.40 -12.19 9.14
C LEU A 156 11.21 -10.73 9.55
N ALA A 157 10.01 -10.35 10.03
CA ALA A 157 9.75 -9.01 10.54
C ALA A 157 10.45 -8.70 11.86
N LEU A 158 11.05 -9.70 12.55
CA LEU A 158 11.95 -9.42 13.68
C LEU A 158 13.17 -8.57 13.25
N PHE A 159 13.55 -8.65 11.97
CA PHE A 159 14.64 -7.87 11.37
C PHE A 159 14.16 -6.57 10.71
N ASP A 160 12.87 -6.25 10.76
CA ASP A 160 12.39 -4.95 10.30
C ASP A 160 12.61 -3.92 11.42
N ASP A 161 13.34 -2.85 11.13
CA ASP A 161 13.58 -1.74 12.04
C ASP A 161 12.31 -0.93 12.32
N ASP A 162 11.29 -1.06 11.46
CA ASP A 162 9.99 -0.40 11.63
C ASP A 162 9.08 -1.12 12.65
N VAL A 163 9.46 -2.32 13.10
CA VAL A 163 8.74 -3.07 14.15
C VAL A 163 9.34 -2.73 15.50
N ASP A 164 8.51 -2.28 16.43
CA ASP A 164 8.94 -1.91 17.78
C ASP A 164 9.33 -3.13 18.62
N GLU A 165 10.14 -2.90 19.65
CA GLU A 165 10.65 -3.98 20.52
C GLU A 165 9.55 -4.74 21.25
N GLU A 166 8.46 -4.07 21.66
CA GLU A 166 7.35 -4.73 22.35
C GLU A 166 6.67 -5.74 21.41
N THR A 167 6.42 -5.34 20.17
CA THR A 167 5.89 -6.21 19.12
C THR A 167 6.83 -7.37 18.84
N LYS A 168 8.14 -7.14 18.74
CA LYS A 168 9.14 -8.22 18.56
C LYS A 168 9.14 -9.22 19.71
N LEU A 169 9.00 -8.75 20.96
CA LEU A 169 8.93 -9.62 22.13
C LEU A 169 7.67 -10.50 22.12
N LYS A 170 6.52 -9.94 21.71
CA LYS A 170 5.27 -10.70 21.54
C LYS A 170 5.42 -11.80 20.48
N MET A 171 6.01 -11.46 19.33
CA MET A 171 6.30 -12.41 18.25
C MET A 171 7.15 -13.59 18.73
N VAL A 172 8.21 -13.32 19.50
CA VAL A 172 9.07 -14.37 20.07
C VAL A 172 8.31 -15.20 21.10
N ALA A 173 7.49 -14.59 21.96
CA ALA A 173 6.70 -15.30 22.95
C ALA A 173 5.64 -16.23 22.31
N ASN A 174 5.01 -15.78 21.23
CA ASN A 174 4.05 -16.58 20.47
C ASN A 174 4.73 -17.72 19.69
N LEU A 175 5.92 -17.48 19.13
CA LEU A 175 6.70 -18.52 18.44
C LEU A 175 7.03 -19.70 19.37
N HIS A 176 7.42 -19.44 20.63
CA HIS A 176 7.71 -20.50 21.61
C HIS A 176 6.48 -21.35 21.96
N ARG A 177 5.26 -20.80 21.82
CA ARG A 177 4.00 -21.51 22.05
C ARG A 177 3.64 -22.46 20.91
N GLU A 178 4.02 -22.10 19.69
CA GLU A 178 3.71 -22.78 18.42
C GLU A 178 4.60 -24.00 18.13
N ILE A 179 5.79 -24.13 18.74
CA ILE A 179 6.75 -25.25 18.50
C ILE A 179 6.11 -26.65 18.74
N PHE A 180 4.98 -26.72 19.45
CA PHE A 180 4.22 -27.95 19.69
C PHE A 180 3.13 -28.27 18.65
N SER A 181 2.95 -27.44 17.61
CA SER A 181 1.97 -27.66 16.53
C SER A 181 2.66 -28.13 15.25
N THR A 182 2.29 -29.30 14.73
CA THR A 182 2.95 -29.95 13.58
C THR A 182 2.50 -29.45 12.20
N HIS A 183 1.58 -28.48 12.13
CA HIS A 183 1.00 -28.01 10.87
C HIS A 183 1.24 -26.52 10.65
N GLU A 184 1.69 -26.13 9.45
CA GLU A 184 1.84 -24.73 9.07
C GLU A 184 0.47 -24.03 9.07
N LYS A 185 0.29 -23.05 9.95
CA LYS A 185 -0.90 -22.21 9.98
C LYS A 185 -0.75 -21.12 8.94
N ARG A 186 -1.66 -21.11 7.96
CA ARG A 186 -1.81 -19.99 7.03
C ARG A 186 -2.71 -18.97 7.65
N TYR A 187 -2.34 -17.71 7.49
CA TYR A 187 -3.23 -16.63 7.87
C TYR A 187 -4.38 -16.51 6.85
N ILE A 188 -5.60 -16.61 7.37
CA ILE A 188 -6.83 -16.42 6.61
C ILE A 188 -7.68 -15.43 7.41
N PRO A 189 -7.78 -14.17 6.97
CA PRO A 189 -8.57 -13.17 7.68
C PRO A 189 -10.03 -13.62 7.80
N SER A 190 -10.57 -13.59 9.02
CA SER A 190 -12.00 -13.85 9.22
C SER A 190 -12.84 -12.65 8.77
N LYS A 191 -14.14 -12.86 8.50
CA LYS A 191 -15.03 -11.75 8.13
C LYS A 191 -15.21 -10.75 9.27
N ASP A 192 -15.19 -11.24 10.51
CA ASP A 192 -15.35 -10.41 11.71
C ASP A 192 -14.10 -9.59 11.99
N GLU A 193 -12.92 -10.18 11.77
CA GLU A 193 -11.62 -9.52 11.76
C GLU A 193 -11.58 -8.34 10.76
N LEU A 194 -12.10 -8.52 9.54
CA LEU A 194 -12.16 -7.45 8.53
C LEU A 194 -13.22 -6.37 8.85
N CYS A 195 -14.21 -6.68 9.68
CA CYS A 195 -15.35 -5.80 9.98
C CYS A 195 -15.16 -5.03 11.30
N GLY A 196 -14.47 -5.61 12.29
CA GLY A 196 -14.24 -5.05 13.62
C GLY A 196 -13.14 -3.99 13.69
N SER A 197 -12.89 -3.49 14.90
CA SER A 197 -11.64 -2.77 15.18
C SER A 197 -10.51 -3.79 15.11
N LEU A 198 -9.66 -3.70 14.07
CA LEU A 198 -8.46 -4.51 13.84
C LEU A 198 -7.43 -4.54 15.02
N TYR A 199 -7.80 -4.07 16.21
CA TYR A 199 -6.93 -3.82 17.35
C TYR A 199 -6.82 -4.99 18.34
N GLY A 200 -7.78 -5.92 18.37
CA GLY A 200 -7.84 -6.94 19.44
C GLY A 200 -7.32 -8.33 19.08
N GLU A 201 -7.63 -8.83 17.88
CA GLU A 201 -7.37 -10.23 17.51
C GLU A 201 -6.17 -10.42 16.55
N PHE A 202 -5.70 -9.36 15.90
CA PHE A 202 -4.51 -9.41 15.03
C PHE A 202 -3.19 -9.47 15.79
N ASP A 203 -3.18 -8.95 17.02
CA ASP A 203 -2.09 -9.18 17.99
C ASP A 203 -2.07 -10.64 18.48
N THR A 204 -3.11 -11.44 18.21
CA THR A 204 -3.19 -12.80 18.75
C THR A 204 -2.83 -13.88 17.72
N LEU A 205 -2.96 -13.56 16.42
CA LEU A 205 -2.85 -14.53 15.35
C LEU A 205 -1.48 -14.57 14.65
N ILE A 206 -0.66 -13.51 14.76
CA ILE A 206 0.70 -13.47 14.16
C ILE A 206 1.74 -12.69 15.00
N LEU A 207 1.33 -11.79 15.92
CA LEU A 207 2.22 -10.93 16.70
C LEU A 207 2.37 -11.35 18.15
#